data_AF-A0A3M8CEQ7-F1
#
_entry.id   AF-A0A3M8CEQ7-F1
#
_cell.length_a   1.000
_cell.length_b   1.000
_cell.length_c   1.000
_cell.angle_alpha   90.00
_cell.angle_beta   90.00
_cell.angle_gamma   90.00
#
_symmetry.space_group_name_H-M   'P 1'
#
loop_
_entity.id
_entity.type
_entity.pdbx_description
1 polymer ?
#
loop_
_entity_poly.entity_id
_entity_poly.type
_entity_poly.pdbx_seq_one_letter_code
_entity_poly.pdbx_strand_id
1 'polypeptide(L)'
;MKKFQRWGAVLIAMSVMTGCSESGPNKPSSSSVTAAAMPGDLTYQEVLEKGGTVHNLSMRASDQIWVGTNSGLYYSADRGGWGLLSSQIEYQDIVGWYIDPNDPDHIIIAGHTGVMRSEDGGKHWDSIGKGLPSPANIRSFVGIQEEDQLRLCAFVSGEGIYHSVDGGEIWSMWLPMDQEVYAMDFNPVENRLYVAAQFSLFYHEDGQWKSEVVPQAQQTYSLAVDPRSGVLAVATEQGVFEKANGEWRLLNAKAPERLIVVAPGEGKTKWIGIGESALIYSLANDRWTKWN
;
A
#
# COMPACT_ATOMS: atom_id res chain seq x y z
N MET A 1 -45.90 -43.46 73.07
CA MET A 1 -46.06 -42.03 73.46
C MET A 1 -45.10 -41.19 72.62
N LYS A 2 -45.61 -40.15 71.93
CA LYS A 2 -44.94 -39.02 71.24
C LYS A 2 -44.02 -39.38 70.04
N LYS A 3 -44.55 -39.58 68.82
CA LYS A 3 -44.85 -38.64 67.69
C LYS A 3 -43.59 -38.04 67.01
N PHE A 4 -43.23 -38.55 65.82
CA PHE A 4 -43.38 -37.97 64.45
C PHE A 4 -42.26 -36.96 64.09
N GLN A 5 -41.65 -36.86 62.91
CA GLN A 5 -41.76 -37.51 61.59
C GLN A 5 -40.49 -37.17 60.79
N ARG A 6 -40.04 -38.09 59.91
CA ARG A 6 -38.93 -37.91 58.94
C ARG A 6 -39.20 -36.75 57.97
N TRP A 7 -38.15 -36.01 57.61
CA TRP A 7 -38.11 -35.16 56.41
C TRP A 7 -36.88 -35.51 55.57
N GLY A 8 -37.12 -35.69 54.26
CA GLY A 8 -36.14 -36.07 53.26
C GLY A 8 -35.25 -34.89 52.84
N ALA A 9 -34.00 -35.22 52.48
CA ALA A 9 -33.04 -34.30 51.90
C ALA A 9 -33.32 -34.15 50.39
N VAL A 10 -33.47 -32.90 49.95
CA VAL A 10 -33.40 -32.50 48.54
C VAL A 10 -32.19 -31.57 48.41
N LEU A 11 -31.25 -31.96 47.56
CA LEU A 11 -30.06 -31.20 47.16
C LEU A 11 -30.45 -30.15 46.12
N ILE A 12 -30.18 -28.87 46.40
CA ILE A 12 -30.10 -27.82 45.38
C ILE A 12 -28.89 -26.92 45.72
N ALA A 13 -28.02 -26.76 44.72
CA ALA A 13 -26.78 -26.01 44.75
C ALA A 13 -27.00 -24.51 45.00
N MET A 14 -26.14 -23.90 45.81
CA MET A 14 -26.09 -22.46 46.03
C MET A 14 -25.39 -21.77 44.84
N SER A 15 -26.11 -20.89 44.16
CA SER A 15 -25.56 -19.76 43.42
C SER A 15 -25.84 -18.50 44.23
N VAL A 16 -24.80 -17.73 44.54
CA VAL A 16 -24.92 -16.42 45.19
C VAL A 16 -24.66 -15.36 44.13
N MET A 17 -25.67 -14.52 43.87
CA MET A 17 -25.55 -13.26 43.14
C MET A 17 -25.67 -12.10 44.14
N THR A 18 -24.78 -11.11 43.99
CA THR A 18 -24.91 -9.64 44.17
C THR A 18 -23.47 -9.09 44.10
N GLY A 19 -23.07 -8.08 43.34
CA GLY A 19 -23.74 -7.07 42.52
C GLY A 19 -23.00 -5.73 42.68
N CYS A 20 -22.54 -5.12 41.57
CA CYS A 20 -22.15 -3.70 41.36
C CYS A 20 -20.98 -3.14 42.21
N SER A 21 -20.14 -2.18 41.78
CA SER A 21 -19.87 -1.45 40.53
C SER A 21 -18.67 -0.54 40.86
N GLU A 22 -17.66 -0.43 40.01
CA GLU A 22 -16.86 0.80 39.92
C GLU A 22 -16.23 0.91 38.54
N SER A 23 -16.71 1.91 37.80
CA SER A 23 -16.32 2.33 36.48
C SER A 23 -14.98 3.05 36.53
N GLY A 24 -13.94 2.46 35.91
CA GLY A 24 -12.76 3.21 35.48
C GLY A 24 -13.13 4.20 34.36
N PRO A 25 -12.35 5.27 34.14
CA PRO A 25 -12.73 6.32 33.22
C PRO A 25 -12.82 5.74 31.81
N ASN A 26 -14.03 5.80 31.24
CA ASN A 26 -14.29 5.63 29.82
C ASN A 26 -13.26 6.47 29.05
N LYS A 27 -12.25 5.81 28.46
CA LYS A 27 -11.69 6.34 27.22
C LYS A 27 -12.90 6.55 26.30
N PRO A 28 -13.13 7.75 25.77
CA PRO A 28 -14.10 7.87 24.71
C PRO A 28 -13.64 6.89 23.64
N SER A 29 -14.45 5.88 23.36
CA SER A 29 -14.34 5.12 22.12
C SER A 29 -14.62 6.14 21.02
N SER A 30 -13.57 6.85 20.61
CA SER A 30 -13.60 7.62 19.39
C SER A 30 -13.91 6.57 18.33
N SER A 31 -15.11 6.66 17.76
CA SER A 31 -15.42 6.02 16.50
C SER A 31 -14.21 6.21 15.61
N SER A 32 -13.56 5.11 15.23
CA SER A 32 -12.45 5.13 14.29
C SER A 32 -12.94 5.87 13.06
N VAL A 33 -12.39 7.05 12.81
CA VAL A 33 -12.43 7.62 11.48
C VAL A 33 -11.42 6.77 10.72
N THR A 34 -11.85 5.59 10.28
CA THR A 34 -11.08 4.78 9.34
C THR A 34 -10.82 5.66 8.14
N ALA A 35 -9.65 5.55 7.50
CA ALA A 35 -9.40 6.22 6.21
C ALA A 35 -10.56 6.03 5.21
N ALA A 36 -11.30 4.90 5.32
CA ALA A 36 -12.51 4.59 4.57
C ALA A 36 -13.75 5.47 4.82
N ALA A 37 -13.74 6.42 5.78
CA ALA A 37 -14.91 7.20 6.18
C ALA A 37 -14.74 8.72 6.06
N MET A 38 -13.64 9.21 5.48
CA MET A 38 -13.45 10.66 5.29
C MET A 38 -14.35 11.16 4.15
N PRO A 39 -15.26 12.11 4.40
CA PRO A 39 -15.93 12.81 3.30
C PRO A 39 -14.86 13.58 2.54
N GLY A 40 -14.65 13.21 1.28
CA GLY A 40 -13.70 13.90 0.43
C GLY A 40 -14.29 15.22 -0.03
N ASP A 41 -13.80 16.32 0.53
CA ASP A 41 -14.25 17.67 0.19
C ASP A 41 -13.49 18.27 -1.02
N LEU A 42 -12.52 17.53 -1.57
CA LEU A 42 -11.74 17.93 -2.75
C LEU A 42 -12.20 17.19 -4.00
N THR A 43 -12.05 17.85 -5.14
CA THR A 43 -12.00 17.22 -6.45
C THR A 43 -10.60 16.69 -6.75
N TYR A 44 -10.48 15.76 -7.69
CA TYR A 44 -9.15 15.30 -8.12
C TYR A 44 -8.29 16.43 -8.72
N GLN A 45 -8.91 17.41 -9.37
CA GLN A 45 -8.20 18.57 -9.90
C GLN A 45 -7.54 19.38 -8.77
N GLU A 46 -8.23 19.56 -7.63
CA GLU A 46 -7.65 20.22 -6.46
C GLU A 46 -6.55 19.38 -5.80
N VAL A 47 -6.63 18.04 -5.87
CA VAL A 47 -5.53 17.16 -5.46
C VAL A 47 -4.29 17.42 -6.32
N LEU A 48 -4.44 17.56 -7.64
CA LEU A 48 -3.31 17.87 -8.53
C LEU A 48 -2.74 19.28 -8.25
N GLU A 49 -3.60 20.27 -8.01
CA GLU A 49 -3.17 21.64 -7.72
C GLU A 49 -2.45 21.76 -6.37
N LYS A 50 -2.91 21.04 -5.35
CA LYS A 50 -2.31 21.06 -4.00
C LYS A 50 -1.14 20.09 -3.86
N GLY A 51 -1.28 18.89 -4.40
CA GLY A 51 -0.34 17.77 -4.31
C GLY A 51 0.87 17.91 -5.23
N GLY A 52 0.71 18.61 -6.36
CA GLY A 52 1.75 18.71 -7.38
C GLY A 52 1.87 17.42 -8.20
N THR A 53 3.06 16.83 -8.23
CA THR A 53 3.29 15.60 -9.00
C THR A 53 2.69 14.42 -8.25
N VAL A 54 2.02 13.53 -9.00
CA VAL A 54 1.62 12.23 -8.49
C VAL A 54 2.76 11.23 -8.71
N HIS A 55 3.18 10.56 -7.65
CA HIS A 55 4.26 9.57 -7.69
C HIS A 55 3.72 8.16 -7.89
N ASN A 56 2.66 7.82 -7.17
CA ASN A 56 2.14 6.46 -7.14
C ASN A 56 0.65 6.45 -6.81
N LEU A 57 0.01 5.31 -7.06
CA LEU A 57 -1.39 5.08 -6.76
C LEU A 57 -1.62 3.64 -6.30
N SER A 58 -2.67 3.41 -5.53
CA SER A 58 -3.11 2.06 -5.19
C SER A 58 -4.63 2.00 -5.09
N MET A 59 -5.20 0.82 -5.27
CA MET A 59 -6.62 0.57 -5.05
C MET A 59 -6.82 -0.53 -4.03
N ARG A 60 -7.66 -0.23 -3.03
CA ARG A 60 -7.92 -1.13 -1.90
C ARG A 60 -9.25 -1.87 -2.03
N ALA A 61 -10.20 -1.25 -2.68
CA ALA A 61 -11.50 -1.81 -3.05
C ALA A 61 -11.91 -1.19 -4.38
N SER A 62 -12.91 -1.72 -5.08
CA SER A 62 -13.23 -1.33 -6.47
C SER A 62 -13.40 0.19 -6.71
N ASP A 63 -13.70 0.97 -5.66
CA ASP A 63 -13.92 2.42 -5.71
C ASP A 63 -13.04 3.23 -4.74
N GLN A 64 -12.05 2.59 -4.09
CA GLN A 64 -11.19 3.22 -3.11
C GLN A 64 -9.77 3.37 -3.64
N ILE A 65 -9.36 4.60 -3.93
CA ILE A 65 -8.02 4.91 -4.47
C ILE A 65 -7.23 5.79 -3.53
N TRP A 66 -5.95 5.49 -3.41
CA TRP A 66 -4.94 6.30 -2.73
C TRP A 66 -3.93 6.81 -3.74
N VAL A 67 -3.48 8.05 -3.57
CA VAL A 67 -2.54 8.74 -4.44
C VAL A 67 -1.47 9.43 -3.59
N GLY A 68 -0.21 9.06 -3.79
CA GLY A 68 0.94 9.72 -3.18
C GLY A 68 1.43 10.85 -4.06
N THR A 69 1.71 11.99 -3.45
CA THR A 69 2.10 13.23 -4.15
C THR A 69 3.30 13.89 -3.48
N ASN A 70 3.78 15.00 -4.05
CA ASN A 70 4.79 15.84 -3.39
C ASN A 70 4.28 16.55 -2.12
N SER A 71 2.98 16.54 -1.85
CA SER A 71 2.40 17.25 -0.71
C SER A 71 1.35 16.43 0.02
N GLY A 72 1.69 15.16 0.24
CA GLY A 72 0.94 14.24 1.09
C GLY A 72 0.32 13.07 0.35
N LEU A 73 -0.42 12.28 1.13
CA LEU A 73 -1.16 11.10 0.68
C LEU A 73 -2.64 11.43 0.63
N TYR A 74 -3.22 11.36 -0.56
CA TYR A 74 -4.63 11.66 -0.82
C TYR A 74 -5.41 10.38 -1.03
N TYR A 75 -6.68 10.40 -0.64
CA TYR A 75 -7.58 9.26 -0.69
C TYR A 75 -8.94 9.67 -1.26
N SER A 76 -9.57 8.75 -2.01
CA SER A 76 -10.97 8.84 -2.40
C SER A 76 -11.70 7.54 -2.09
N ALA A 77 -12.89 7.66 -1.49
CA ALA A 77 -13.72 6.52 -1.06
C ALA A 77 -14.74 6.04 -2.11
N ASP A 78 -15.15 6.94 -3.01
CA ASP A 78 -16.41 6.83 -3.74
C ASP A 78 -16.41 7.45 -5.14
N ARG A 79 -15.25 7.56 -5.80
CA ARG A 79 -15.15 8.10 -7.18
C ARG A 79 -15.61 9.56 -7.34
N GLY A 80 -15.62 10.33 -6.25
CA GLY A 80 -16.06 11.72 -6.33
C GLY A 80 -15.30 12.61 -5.36
N GLY A 81 -15.33 12.26 -4.09
CA GLY A 81 -14.65 13.03 -3.05
C GLY A 81 -13.22 12.58 -2.82
N TRP A 82 -12.30 13.54 -2.73
CA TRP A 82 -10.91 13.34 -2.33
C TRP A 82 -10.61 14.06 -1.01
N GLY A 83 -9.70 13.49 -0.21
CA GLY A 83 -9.23 14.10 1.02
C GLY A 83 -7.74 13.83 1.25
N LEU A 84 -7.05 14.78 1.86
CA LEU A 84 -5.71 14.54 2.41
C LEU A 84 -5.88 13.63 3.64
N LEU A 85 -5.09 12.55 3.72
CA LEU A 85 -5.19 11.58 4.81
C LEU A 85 -4.96 12.22 6.19
N SER A 86 -4.01 13.15 6.29
CA SER A 86 -3.72 13.85 7.54
C SER A 86 -2.96 15.13 7.30
N SER A 87 -3.29 16.19 8.04
CA SER A 87 -2.56 17.46 8.01
C SER A 87 -1.13 17.33 8.55
N GLN A 88 -0.81 16.28 9.33
CA GLN A 88 0.55 16.05 9.83
C GLN A 88 1.54 15.65 8.73
N ILE A 89 1.03 15.10 7.62
CA ILE A 89 1.82 14.69 6.46
C ILE A 89 1.58 15.60 5.25
N GLU A 90 0.91 16.74 5.47
CA GLU A 90 0.84 17.80 4.46
C GLU A 90 2.27 18.26 4.14
N TYR A 91 2.55 18.51 2.86
CA TYR A 91 3.88 18.87 2.35
C TYR A 91 4.96 17.77 2.50
N GLN A 92 4.60 16.55 2.91
CA GLN A 92 5.50 15.41 2.81
C GLN A 92 5.45 14.82 1.40
N ASP A 93 6.62 14.52 0.85
CA ASP A 93 6.79 13.91 -0.46
C ASP A 93 6.57 12.39 -0.35
N ILE A 94 5.40 11.88 -0.72
CA ILE A 94 5.00 10.48 -0.49
C ILE A 94 5.10 9.68 -1.79
N VAL A 95 6.02 8.69 -1.81
CA VAL A 95 6.29 7.84 -2.98
C VAL A 95 5.70 6.43 -2.85
N GLY A 96 5.41 5.99 -1.63
CA GLY A 96 4.82 4.68 -1.37
C GLY A 96 4.32 4.54 0.05
N TRP A 97 3.49 3.53 0.25
CA TRP A 97 2.87 3.22 1.53
C TRP A 97 2.56 1.74 1.66
N TYR A 98 2.37 1.31 2.89
CA TYR A 98 1.85 0.01 3.28
C TYR A 98 0.73 0.23 4.30
N ILE A 99 -0.37 -0.51 4.15
CA ILE A 99 -1.47 -0.52 5.11
C ILE A 99 -1.63 -1.98 5.52
N ASP A 100 -1.63 -2.25 6.82
CA ASP A 100 -1.82 -3.62 7.29
C ASP A 100 -3.25 -4.09 6.92
N PRO A 101 -3.39 -5.22 6.19
CA PRO A 101 -4.68 -5.73 5.80
C PRO A 101 -5.53 -6.22 6.99
N ASN A 102 -4.89 -6.57 8.11
CA ASN A 102 -5.54 -7.04 9.33
C ASN A 102 -5.74 -5.89 10.35
N ASP A 103 -4.96 -4.82 10.24
CA ASP A 103 -5.09 -3.62 11.07
C ASP A 103 -5.04 -2.32 10.23
N PRO A 104 -6.19 -1.79 9.79
CA PRO A 104 -6.23 -0.58 8.96
C PRO A 104 -5.70 0.69 9.66
N ASP A 105 -5.51 0.67 10.98
CA ASP A 105 -4.94 1.80 11.72
C ASP A 105 -3.39 1.82 11.64
N HIS A 106 -2.77 0.67 11.35
CA HIS A 106 -1.34 0.53 11.11
C HIS A 106 -1.00 0.88 9.66
N ILE A 107 -0.40 2.06 9.47
CA ILE A 107 -0.02 2.61 8.16
C ILE A 107 1.45 3.01 8.19
N ILE A 108 2.19 2.62 7.17
CA ILE A 108 3.57 3.04 6.95
C ILE A 108 3.62 3.82 5.65
N ILE A 109 4.25 5.00 5.65
CA ILE A 109 4.49 5.81 4.47
C ILE A 109 5.99 6.05 4.31
N ALA A 110 6.42 6.22 3.06
CA ALA A 110 7.81 6.50 2.75
C ALA A 110 7.93 7.60 1.69
N GLY A 111 9.03 8.34 1.79
CA GLY A 111 9.25 9.55 1.04
C GLY A 111 10.67 10.07 1.09
N HIS A 112 10.87 11.26 0.53
CA HIS A 112 12.19 11.92 0.52
C HIS A 112 12.76 12.09 1.94
N THR A 113 11.91 12.39 2.93
CA THR A 113 12.33 12.65 4.31
C THR A 113 12.61 11.39 5.12
N GLY A 114 12.18 10.21 4.66
CA GLY A 114 12.35 8.94 5.36
C GLY A 114 11.07 8.11 5.39
N VAL A 115 10.93 7.30 6.44
CA VAL A 115 9.78 6.43 6.66
C VAL A 115 9.05 6.88 7.91
N MET A 116 7.71 6.88 7.88
CA MET A 116 6.88 7.23 9.02
C MET A 116 5.83 6.16 9.24
N ARG A 117 5.49 5.88 10.50
CA ARG A 117 4.44 4.95 10.90
C ARG A 117 3.33 5.67 11.64
N SER A 118 2.10 5.26 11.39
CA SER A 118 0.93 5.58 12.19
C SER A 118 0.33 4.28 12.73
N GLU A 119 -0.19 4.35 13.96
CA GLU A 119 -0.88 3.26 14.67
C GLU A 119 -2.34 3.64 14.99
N ASP A 120 -2.84 4.72 14.40
CA ASP A 120 -4.17 5.27 14.69
C ASP A 120 -4.90 5.81 13.45
N GLY A 121 -4.60 5.21 12.30
CA GLY A 121 -5.25 5.51 11.02
C GLY A 121 -4.81 6.82 10.39
N GLY A 122 -3.58 7.25 10.69
CA GLY A 122 -2.97 8.46 10.14
C GLY A 122 -3.16 9.73 10.98
N LYS A 123 -3.71 9.64 12.19
CA LYS A 123 -3.92 10.84 13.02
C LYS A 123 -2.60 11.34 13.61
N HIS A 124 -1.72 10.42 14.01
CA HIS A 124 -0.35 10.72 14.45
C HIS A 124 0.65 9.89 13.66
N TRP A 125 1.86 10.44 13.50
CA TRP A 125 2.94 9.80 12.75
C TRP A 125 4.25 9.90 13.51
N ASP A 126 4.91 8.76 13.66
CA ASP A 126 6.24 8.64 14.23
C ASP A 126 7.25 8.38 13.11
N SER A 127 8.38 9.10 13.11
CA SER A 127 9.49 8.77 12.21
C SER A 127 10.14 7.46 12.65
N ILE A 128 10.18 6.51 11.73
CA ILE A 128 10.91 5.24 11.84
C ILE A 128 12.01 5.22 10.77
N GLY A 129 12.86 4.21 10.73
CA GLY A 129 13.96 4.19 9.74
C GLY A 129 15.37 4.19 10.32
N LYS A 130 15.59 3.69 11.53
CA LYS A 130 16.95 3.60 12.09
C LYS A 130 17.83 2.76 11.16
N GLY A 131 18.93 3.33 10.68
CA GLY A 131 19.83 2.69 9.73
C GLY A 131 19.67 3.15 8.29
N LEU A 132 18.60 3.90 7.97
CA LEU A 132 18.53 4.66 6.72
C LEU A 132 19.44 5.90 6.78
N PRO A 133 19.93 6.37 5.63
CA PRO A 133 20.54 7.69 5.49
C PRO A 133 19.57 8.81 5.88
N SER A 134 20.10 9.98 6.23
CA SER A 134 19.30 11.16 6.61
C SER A 134 19.79 12.42 5.87
N PRO A 135 18.99 12.98 4.95
CA PRO A 135 17.69 12.48 4.47
C PRO A 135 17.83 11.17 3.69
N ALA A 136 16.79 10.33 3.72
CA ALA A 136 16.82 9.03 3.07
C ALA A 136 16.62 9.11 1.55
N ASN A 137 15.95 10.14 1.03
CA ASN A 137 15.68 10.30 -0.41
C ASN A 137 15.11 9.03 -1.07
N ILE A 138 14.06 8.47 -0.45
CA ILE A 138 13.40 7.24 -0.93
C ILE A 138 12.61 7.56 -2.19
N ARG A 139 12.80 6.78 -3.26
CA ARG A 139 12.07 6.93 -4.54
C ARG A 139 11.09 5.82 -4.85
N SER A 140 11.21 4.68 -4.17
CA SER A 140 10.25 3.59 -4.28
C SER A 140 10.21 2.80 -2.98
N PHE A 141 9.02 2.31 -2.61
CA PHE A 141 8.77 1.63 -1.34
C PHE A 141 7.74 0.52 -1.53
N VAL A 142 7.99 -0.63 -0.92
CA VAL A 142 7.14 -1.82 -0.98
C VAL A 142 7.06 -2.43 0.43
N GLY A 143 5.85 -2.74 0.88
CA GLY A 143 5.61 -3.57 2.06
C GLY A 143 5.19 -4.98 1.66
N ILE A 144 5.78 -5.98 2.31
CA ILE A 144 5.64 -7.39 1.97
C ILE A 144 5.24 -8.12 3.25
N GLN A 145 4.00 -8.62 3.28
CA GLN A 145 3.52 -9.45 4.39
C GLN A 145 3.91 -10.92 4.14
N GLU A 146 4.78 -11.46 4.99
CA GLU A 146 5.21 -12.86 4.97
C GLU A 146 4.78 -13.51 6.29
N GLU A 147 3.65 -14.24 6.26
CA GLU A 147 3.05 -14.82 7.47
C GLU A 147 2.84 -13.76 8.57
N ASP A 148 3.56 -13.88 9.69
CA ASP A 148 3.49 -12.97 10.84
C ASP A 148 4.55 -11.85 10.78
N GLN A 149 5.34 -11.76 9.71
CA GLN A 149 6.41 -10.77 9.57
C GLN A 149 6.11 -9.77 8.45
N LEU A 150 6.28 -8.48 8.76
CA LEU A 150 6.26 -7.41 7.78
C LEU A 150 7.69 -7.07 7.36
N ARG A 151 8.02 -7.42 6.12
CA ARG A 151 9.26 -6.97 5.47
C ARG A 151 8.98 -5.71 4.66
N LEU A 152 9.81 -4.70 4.82
CA LEU A 152 9.72 -3.45 4.06
C LEU A 152 10.96 -3.30 3.20
N CYS A 153 10.80 -2.84 1.97
CA CYS A 153 11.88 -2.53 1.04
C CYS A 153 11.76 -1.08 0.59
N ALA A 154 12.88 -0.35 0.60
CA ALA A 154 12.95 1.05 0.19
C ALA A 154 14.15 1.25 -0.72
N PHE A 155 13.94 1.82 -1.90
CA PHE A 155 15.03 2.26 -2.76
C PHE A 155 15.43 3.69 -2.39
N VAL A 156 16.68 3.84 -1.95
CA VAL A 156 17.33 5.11 -1.63
C VAL A 156 18.16 5.54 -2.83
N SER A 157 17.79 6.68 -3.43
CA SER A 157 18.46 7.21 -4.62
C SER A 157 19.93 7.55 -4.33
N GLY A 158 20.81 7.11 -5.23
CA GLY A 158 22.26 7.24 -5.10
C GLY A 158 22.95 6.17 -4.24
N GLU A 159 22.20 5.25 -3.60
CA GLU A 159 22.79 4.19 -2.77
C GLU A 159 22.34 2.78 -3.16
N GLY A 160 21.04 2.50 -3.10
CA GLY A 160 20.52 1.15 -3.32
C GLY A 160 19.25 0.84 -2.56
N ILE A 161 18.94 -0.45 -2.48
CA ILE A 161 17.76 -0.96 -1.81
C ILE A 161 18.11 -1.31 -0.37
N TYR A 162 17.38 -0.71 0.56
CA TYR A 162 17.36 -1.04 1.96
C TYR A 162 16.17 -1.94 2.28
N HIS A 163 16.30 -2.80 3.28
CA HIS A 163 15.18 -3.53 3.83
C HIS A 163 15.11 -3.45 5.36
N SER A 164 13.92 -3.70 5.89
CA SER A 164 13.65 -3.99 7.29
C SER A 164 12.80 -5.25 7.39
N VAL A 165 13.04 -6.07 8.41
CA VAL A 165 12.27 -7.30 8.70
C VAL A 165 11.51 -7.22 10.03
N ASP A 166 11.53 -6.03 10.65
CA ASP A 166 10.93 -5.75 11.96
C ASP A 166 9.90 -4.61 11.87
N GLY A 167 9.19 -4.52 10.74
CA GLY A 167 8.15 -3.51 10.54
C GLY A 167 8.67 -2.08 10.40
N GLY A 168 9.94 -1.91 10.02
CA GLY A 168 10.56 -0.62 9.74
C GLY A 168 11.31 0.02 10.91
N GLU A 169 11.49 -0.69 12.02
CA GLU A 169 12.26 -0.21 13.17
C GLU A 169 13.75 -0.10 12.81
N ILE A 170 14.35 -1.18 12.28
CA ILE A 170 15.75 -1.23 11.88
C ILE A 170 15.86 -1.56 10.39
N TRP A 171 16.64 -0.74 9.70
CA TRP A 171 16.93 -0.87 8.28
C TRP A 171 18.40 -1.19 8.05
N SER A 172 18.64 -1.99 7.02
CA SER A 172 19.99 -2.27 6.54
C SER A 172 20.01 -2.26 5.01
N MET A 173 21.15 -1.86 4.44
CA MET A 173 21.34 -1.94 2.99
C MET A 173 21.28 -3.41 2.57
N TRP A 174 20.34 -3.73 1.69
CA TRP A 174 20.18 -5.06 1.14
C TRP A 174 21.05 -5.26 -0.09
N LEU A 175 20.89 -4.35 -1.06
CA LEU A 175 21.50 -4.46 -2.37
C LEU A 175 21.94 -3.07 -2.83
N PRO A 176 23.25 -2.84 -3.07
CA PRO A 176 23.68 -1.61 -3.72
C PRO A 176 23.12 -1.54 -5.15
N MET A 177 22.78 -0.33 -5.60
CA MET A 177 22.31 -0.08 -6.96
C MET A 177 22.79 1.31 -7.41
N ASP A 178 23.46 1.36 -8.56
CA ASP A 178 24.00 2.58 -9.17
C ASP A 178 23.04 3.23 -10.17
N GLN A 179 21.90 2.61 -10.42
CA GLN A 179 20.85 3.08 -11.31
C GLN A 179 19.67 3.64 -10.53
N GLU A 180 19.08 4.70 -11.07
CA GLU A 180 17.81 5.22 -10.57
C GLU A 180 16.68 4.23 -10.83
N VAL A 181 15.92 3.94 -9.78
CA VAL A 181 14.76 3.05 -9.80
C VAL A 181 13.50 3.91 -9.72
N TYR A 182 12.55 3.61 -10.61
CA TYR A 182 11.27 4.31 -10.67
C TYR A 182 10.17 3.57 -9.91
N ALA A 183 10.19 2.25 -9.96
CA ALA A 183 9.22 1.44 -9.25
C ALA A 183 9.85 0.10 -8.83
N MET A 184 9.40 -0.40 -7.69
CA MET A 184 9.66 -1.76 -7.24
C MET A 184 8.35 -2.39 -6.84
N ASP A 185 8.25 -3.70 -7.00
CA ASP A 185 7.13 -4.47 -6.47
C ASP A 185 7.53 -5.93 -6.28
N PHE A 186 6.91 -6.59 -5.32
CA PHE A 186 7.23 -7.95 -4.94
C PHE A 186 6.23 -8.94 -5.54
N ASN A 187 6.75 -9.95 -6.22
CA ASN A 187 5.98 -11.07 -6.71
C ASN A 187 5.99 -12.22 -5.69
N PRO A 188 4.88 -12.47 -4.97
CA PRO A 188 4.84 -13.52 -3.95
C PRO A 188 4.78 -14.92 -4.55
N VAL A 189 4.33 -15.08 -5.80
CA VAL A 189 4.28 -16.38 -6.50
C VAL A 189 5.69 -16.83 -6.89
N GLU A 190 6.52 -15.89 -7.33
CA GLU A 190 7.92 -16.14 -7.70
C GLU A 190 8.91 -15.92 -6.54
N ASN A 191 8.44 -15.40 -5.39
CA ASN A 191 9.27 -14.93 -4.28
C ASN A 191 10.39 -13.97 -4.74
N ARG A 192 10.01 -12.94 -5.50
CA ARG A 192 10.97 -12.11 -6.25
C ARG A 192 10.62 -10.62 -6.18
N LEU A 193 11.59 -9.78 -5.82
CA LEU A 193 11.47 -8.33 -5.96
C LEU A 193 11.83 -7.92 -7.39
N TYR A 194 10.86 -7.33 -8.09
CA TYR A 194 11.07 -6.70 -9.38
C TYR A 194 11.38 -5.22 -9.20
N VAL A 195 12.25 -4.70 -10.07
CA VAL A 195 12.76 -3.33 -10.01
C VAL A 195 12.75 -2.75 -11.42
N ALA A 196 11.95 -1.71 -11.67
CA ALA A 196 11.96 -0.96 -12.90
C ALA A 196 12.95 0.21 -12.80
N ALA A 197 13.96 0.20 -13.66
CA ALA A 197 14.80 1.35 -13.97
C ALA A 197 14.48 1.85 -15.39
N GLN A 198 14.98 3.03 -15.75
CA GLN A 198 14.59 3.71 -16.99
C GLN A 198 14.64 2.83 -18.24
N PHE A 199 15.67 2.00 -18.39
CA PHE A 199 15.91 1.18 -19.59
C PHE A 199 15.99 -0.31 -19.30
N SER A 200 15.67 -0.74 -18.08
CA SER A 200 15.89 -2.12 -17.65
C SER A 200 14.92 -2.51 -16.55
N LEU A 201 14.40 -3.72 -16.67
CA LEU A 201 13.69 -4.40 -15.60
C LEU A 201 14.69 -5.36 -14.94
N PHE A 202 14.88 -5.22 -13.63
CA PHE A 202 15.78 -6.07 -12.86
C PHE A 202 15.00 -6.92 -11.87
N TYR A 203 15.61 -8.02 -11.48
CA TYR A 203 15.26 -8.78 -10.29
C TYR A 203 16.52 -9.38 -9.68
N HIS A 204 16.45 -9.70 -8.39
CA HIS A 204 17.54 -10.37 -7.70
C HIS A 204 17.28 -11.87 -7.63
N GLU A 205 18.26 -12.67 -8.03
CA GLU A 205 18.21 -14.13 -7.98
C GLU A 205 19.62 -14.69 -7.80
N ASP A 206 19.77 -15.72 -6.97
CA ASP A 206 21.06 -16.39 -6.70
C ASP A 206 22.18 -15.42 -6.25
N GLY A 207 21.83 -14.35 -5.53
CA GLY A 207 22.82 -13.37 -5.06
C GLY A 207 23.21 -12.32 -6.10
N GLN A 208 22.62 -12.32 -7.31
CA GLN A 208 22.98 -11.42 -8.39
C GLN A 208 21.77 -10.68 -8.98
N TRP A 209 22.04 -9.48 -9.51
CA TRP A 209 21.08 -8.77 -10.36
C TRP A 209 20.99 -9.47 -11.72
N LYS A 210 19.77 -9.90 -12.07
CA LYS A 210 19.42 -10.36 -13.41
C LYS A 210 18.54 -9.30 -14.08
N SER A 211 18.74 -9.10 -15.38
CA SER A 211 17.89 -8.23 -16.18
C SER A 211 16.88 -9.04 -16.98
N GLU A 212 15.73 -8.43 -17.22
CA GLU A 212 14.68 -8.94 -18.06
C GLU A 212 14.33 -7.91 -19.13
N VAL A 213 14.08 -8.38 -20.35
CA VAL A 213 13.78 -7.53 -21.50
C VAL A 213 12.29 -7.56 -21.75
N VAL A 214 11.65 -6.39 -21.63
CA VAL A 214 10.27 -6.22 -22.10
C VAL A 214 10.28 -6.14 -23.63
N PRO A 215 9.58 -7.02 -24.36
CA PRO A 215 9.69 -7.07 -25.81
C PRO A 215 9.28 -5.76 -26.47
N GLN A 216 10.08 -5.29 -27.44
CA GLN A 216 9.80 -4.09 -28.25
C GLN A 216 9.68 -2.78 -27.45
N ALA A 217 10.01 -2.80 -26.15
CA ALA A 217 10.07 -1.62 -25.30
C ALA A 217 11.52 -1.28 -24.98
N GLN A 218 11.84 0.00 -25.02
CA GLN A 218 13.14 0.55 -24.63
C GLN A 218 13.09 1.22 -23.27
N GLN A 219 11.95 1.81 -22.90
CA GLN A 219 11.79 2.54 -21.65
C GLN A 219 10.75 1.88 -20.75
N THR A 220 11.02 1.87 -19.46
CA THR A 220 10.02 1.50 -18.44
C THR A 220 9.77 2.68 -17.53
N TYR A 221 8.49 2.91 -17.19
CA TYR A 221 8.06 4.02 -16.34
C TYR A 221 7.64 3.55 -14.96
N SER A 222 6.93 2.43 -14.89
CA SER A 222 6.44 1.83 -13.66
C SER A 222 6.24 0.35 -13.87
N LEU A 223 6.22 -0.40 -12.78
CA LEU A 223 5.77 -1.77 -12.75
C LEU A 223 4.80 -1.99 -11.60
N ALA A 224 4.03 -3.07 -11.66
CA ALA A 224 3.19 -3.54 -10.58
C ALA A 224 2.95 -5.04 -10.72
N VAL A 225 2.84 -5.74 -9.60
CA VAL A 225 2.49 -7.15 -9.54
C VAL A 225 1.08 -7.28 -8.98
N ASP A 226 0.25 -8.11 -9.60
CA ASP A 226 -0.99 -8.57 -8.97
C ASP A 226 -0.62 -9.65 -7.94
N PRO A 227 -0.69 -9.36 -6.62
CA PRO A 227 -0.21 -10.28 -5.60
C PRO A 227 -1.00 -11.60 -5.56
N ARG A 228 -2.21 -11.62 -6.13
CA ARG A 228 -3.08 -12.80 -6.18
C ARG A 228 -2.66 -13.82 -7.24
N SER A 229 -2.09 -13.33 -8.34
CA SER A 229 -1.80 -14.15 -9.53
C SER A 229 -0.32 -14.18 -9.90
N GLY A 230 0.49 -13.27 -9.37
CA GLY A 230 1.89 -13.08 -9.75
C GLY A 230 2.07 -12.48 -11.14
N VAL A 231 1.00 -12.00 -11.78
CA VAL A 231 1.09 -11.31 -13.08
C VAL A 231 1.78 -9.97 -12.87
N LEU A 232 2.87 -9.75 -13.60
CA LEU A 232 3.62 -8.49 -13.60
C LEU A 232 3.13 -7.61 -14.75
N ALA A 233 2.67 -6.40 -14.45
CA ALA A 233 2.42 -5.36 -15.42
C ALA A 233 3.59 -4.36 -15.45
N VAL A 234 3.99 -3.93 -16.65
CA VAL A 234 5.02 -2.91 -16.84
C VAL A 234 4.50 -1.86 -17.81
N ALA A 235 4.49 -0.60 -17.37
CA ALA A 235 4.16 0.54 -18.21
C ALA A 235 5.42 0.99 -18.99
N THR A 236 5.29 1.07 -20.32
CA THR A 236 6.38 1.41 -21.25
C THR A 236 5.93 2.43 -22.28
N GLU A 237 6.85 2.88 -23.14
CA GLU A 237 6.53 3.82 -24.21
C GLU A 237 5.58 3.26 -25.27
N GLN A 238 5.48 1.92 -25.37
CA GLN A 238 4.57 1.22 -26.29
C GLN A 238 3.19 0.94 -25.69
N GLY A 239 3.04 1.09 -24.37
CA GLY A 239 1.83 0.75 -23.63
C GLY A 239 2.13 -0.13 -22.41
N VAL A 240 1.13 -0.83 -21.90
CA VAL A 240 1.32 -1.72 -20.74
C VAL A 240 1.53 -3.14 -21.22
N PHE A 241 2.67 -3.73 -20.86
CA PHE A 241 2.94 -5.14 -21.04
C PHE A 241 2.55 -5.93 -19.79
N GLU A 242 2.11 -7.17 -19.98
CA GLU A 242 1.93 -8.14 -18.91
C GLU A 242 2.86 -9.33 -19.13
N LYS A 243 3.46 -9.79 -18.04
CA LYS A 243 4.10 -11.09 -17.97
C LYS A 243 3.26 -12.03 -17.13
N ALA A 244 2.86 -13.15 -17.72
CA ALA A 244 2.14 -14.21 -17.04
C ALA A 244 2.74 -15.56 -17.45
N ASN A 245 3.02 -16.44 -16.48
CA ASN A 245 3.62 -17.76 -16.72
C ASN A 245 4.92 -17.69 -17.55
N GLY A 246 5.73 -16.64 -17.35
CA GLY A 246 6.99 -16.43 -18.09
C GLY A 246 6.85 -15.79 -19.47
N GLU A 247 5.63 -15.57 -19.97
CA GLU A 247 5.39 -15.01 -21.31
C GLU A 247 4.93 -13.57 -21.25
N TRP A 248 5.53 -12.73 -22.10
CA TRP A 248 5.18 -11.32 -22.26
C TRP A 248 4.11 -11.10 -23.33
N ARG A 249 3.16 -10.24 -23.03
CA ARG A 249 2.15 -9.75 -23.98
C ARG A 249 1.93 -8.26 -23.82
N LEU A 250 1.82 -7.54 -24.94
CA LEU A 250 1.28 -6.18 -24.91
C LEU A 250 -0.23 -6.26 -24.65
N LEU A 251 -0.75 -5.43 -23.74
CA LEU A 251 -2.18 -5.34 -23.53
C LEU A 251 -2.87 -4.82 -24.80
N ASN A 252 -3.78 -5.63 -25.35
CA ASN A 252 -4.57 -5.26 -26.53
C ASN A 252 -5.50 -4.07 -26.27
N ALA A 253 -5.83 -3.81 -25.01
CA ALA A 253 -6.59 -2.66 -24.57
C ALA A 253 -5.71 -1.40 -24.64
N LYS A 254 -5.82 -0.63 -25.73
CA LYS A 254 -5.14 0.66 -25.85
C LYS A 254 -5.68 1.63 -24.81
N ALA A 255 -4.81 2.12 -23.93
CA ALA A 255 -5.13 3.20 -23.01
C ALA A 255 -5.40 4.50 -23.79
N PRO A 256 -6.24 5.42 -23.29
CA PRO A 256 -6.55 6.68 -23.98
C PRO A 256 -5.33 7.59 -24.15
N GLU A 257 -4.35 7.43 -23.27
CA GLU A 257 -3.04 8.08 -23.31
C GLU A 257 -1.99 7.10 -22.76
N ARG A 258 -0.71 7.48 -22.82
CA ARG A 258 0.35 6.67 -22.24
C ARG A 258 0.21 6.68 -20.71
N LEU A 259 0.23 5.50 -20.11
CA LEU A 259 0.25 5.35 -18.66
C LEU A 259 1.70 5.41 -18.17
N ILE A 260 1.94 6.22 -17.15
CA ILE A 260 3.25 6.39 -16.50
C ILE A 260 3.33 5.64 -15.17
N VAL A 261 2.18 5.39 -14.53
CA VAL A 261 2.06 4.56 -13.33
C VAL A 261 1.03 3.47 -13.62
N VAL A 262 1.28 2.26 -13.14
CA VAL A 262 0.34 1.14 -13.14
C VAL A 262 0.32 0.52 -11.76
N ALA A 263 -0.85 0.06 -11.30
CA ALA A 263 -1.03 -0.63 -10.02
C ALA A 263 -2.15 -1.68 -10.15
N PRO A 264 -2.13 -2.76 -9.33
CA PRO A 264 -3.19 -3.77 -9.38
C PRO A 264 -4.55 -3.15 -9.05
N GLY A 265 -5.57 -3.61 -9.76
CA GLY A 265 -6.95 -3.23 -9.49
C GLY A 265 -7.66 -4.21 -8.53
N GLU A 266 -8.86 -3.85 -8.11
CA GLU A 266 -9.71 -4.67 -7.25
C GLU A 266 -11.06 -5.05 -7.86
N GLY A 267 -11.54 -6.25 -7.53
CA GLY A 267 -12.80 -6.80 -8.00
C GLY A 267 -12.81 -7.00 -9.53
N LYS A 268 -13.64 -6.21 -10.23
CA LYS A 268 -13.74 -6.27 -11.71
C LYS A 268 -12.64 -5.48 -12.43
N THR A 269 -11.95 -4.61 -11.71
CA THR A 269 -10.85 -3.81 -12.23
C THR A 269 -9.58 -4.64 -12.17
N LYS A 270 -8.97 -4.90 -13.32
CA LYS A 270 -7.74 -5.68 -13.42
C LYS A 270 -6.52 -4.83 -13.07
N TRP A 271 -6.42 -3.67 -13.69
CA TRP A 271 -5.36 -2.70 -13.48
C TRP A 271 -5.95 -1.30 -13.37
N ILE A 272 -5.22 -0.45 -12.68
CA ILE A 272 -5.41 0.99 -12.68
C ILE A 272 -4.11 1.66 -13.04
N GLY A 273 -4.20 2.88 -13.55
CA GLY A 273 -3.01 3.62 -13.94
C GLY A 273 -3.25 5.11 -14.00
N ILE A 274 -2.15 5.85 -14.00
CA ILE A 274 -2.14 7.29 -14.24
C ILE A 274 -1.52 7.56 -15.60
N GLY A 275 -2.20 8.40 -16.39
CA GLY A 275 -1.71 8.89 -17.67
C GLY A 275 -0.72 10.05 -17.55
N GLU A 276 -0.05 10.41 -18.64
CA GLU A 276 0.82 11.59 -18.72
C GLU A 276 0.09 12.90 -18.34
N SER A 277 -1.23 12.96 -18.56
CA SER A 277 -2.10 14.08 -18.14
C SER A 277 -2.51 14.02 -16.66
N ALA A 278 -1.87 13.16 -15.86
CA ALA A 278 -2.20 12.84 -14.48
C ALA A 278 -3.60 12.25 -14.24
N LEU A 279 -4.37 11.94 -15.30
CA LEU A 279 -5.70 11.34 -15.17
C LEU A 279 -5.62 9.86 -14.78
N ILE A 280 -6.53 9.43 -13.92
CA ILE A 280 -6.64 8.05 -13.47
C ILE A 280 -7.53 7.25 -14.44
N TYR A 281 -7.10 6.06 -14.78
CA TYR A 281 -7.85 5.11 -15.60
C TYR A 281 -7.95 3.76 -14.91
N SER A 282 -9.04 3.05 -15.17
CA SER A 282 -9.26 1.68 -14.74
C SER A 282 -9.50 0.77 -15.94
N LEU A 283 -8.88 -0.40 -15.93
CA LEU A 283 -9.02 -1.44 -16.94
C LEU A 283 -9.95 -2.53 -16.44
N ALA A 284 -11.09 -2.68 -17.09
CA ALA A 284 -12.03 -3.78 -16.86
C ALA A 284 -12.58 -4.27 -18.19
N ASN A 285 -12.74 -5.59 -18.35
CA ASN A 285 -13.24 -6.21 -19.59
C ASN A 285 -12.50 -5.72 -20.85
N ASP A 286 -11.16 -5.70 -20.80
CA ASP A 286 -10.28 -5.23 -21.88
C ASP A 286 -10.57 -3.81 -22.39
N ARG A 287 -11.12 -2.95 -21.52
CA ARG A 287 -11.36 -1.53 -21.81
C ARG A 287 -10.87 -0.64 -20.69
N TRP A 288 -10.02 0.32 -21.06
CA TRP A 288 -9.68 1.44 -20.19
C TRP A 288 -10.82 2.45 -20.14
N THR A 289 -11.20 2.84 -18.94
CA THR A 289 -12.19 3.89 -18.68
C THR A 289 -11.60 4.88 -17.69
N LYS A 290 -11.87 6.17 -17.92
CA LYS A 290 -11.46 7.20 -16.96
C LYS A 290 -12.13 6.90 -15.61
N TRP A 291 -11.31 6.83 -14.58
CA TRP A 291 -11.77 6.77 -13.20
C TRP A 291 -12.14 8.21 -12.83
N ASN A 292 -13.44 8.51 -12.88
CA ASN A 292 -13.96 9.77 -12.40
C ASN A 292 -14.06 9.72 -10.89
#